data_AF-A0AAW4UPZ7-F1
#
_entry.id   AF-A0AAW4UPZ7-F1
#
_cell.length_a   1.000
_cell.length_b   1.000
_cell.length_c   1.000
_cell.angle_alpha   90.00
_cell.angle_beta   90.00
_cell.angle_gamma   90.00
#
_symmetry.space_group_name_H-M   'P 1'
#
loop_
_entity.id
_entity.type
_entity.pdbx_description
1 polymer ?
#
loop_
_entity_poly.entity_id
_entity_poly.type
_entity_poly.pdbx_seq_one_letter_code
_entity_poly.pdbx_strand_id
1 'polypeptide(L)' 'MKENQLWVLCPICNNKTRIKIRKDTQLIHFPLFCPKCKNESLVDFK' A
#
# COMPACT_ATOMS: atom_id res chain seq x y z
N MET A 1 -14.82 -8.15 16.74
CA MET A 1 -14.43 -6.77 16.36
C MET A 1 -13.74 -6.86 15.01
N LYS A 2 -14.33 -6.28 13.94
CA LYS A 2 -13.89 -6.51 12.55
C LYS A 2 -12.50 -5.92 12.33
N GLU A 3 -11.54 -6.78 12.02
CA GLU A 3 -10.19 -6.41 11.60
C GLU A 3 -10.25 -5.71 10.24
N ASN A 4 -10.43 -4.38 10.25
CA ASN A 4 -10.42 -3.56 9.04
C ASN A 4 -8.97 -3.31 8.56
N GLN A 5 -8.18 -4.39 8.42
CA GLN A 5 -6.85 -4.35 7.84
C GLN A 5 -6.97 -4.58 6.33
N LEU A 6 -6.57 -3.57 5.55
CA LEU A 6 -6.50 -3.64 4.10
C LEU A 6 -5.05 -3.82 3.67
N TRP A 7 -4.84 -4.63 2.64
CA TRP A 7 -3.54 -4.75 2.01
C TRP A 7 -3.40 -3.68 0.95
N VAL A 8 -2.28 -2.96 0.99
CA VAL A 8 -1.96 -2.02 -0.07
C VAL A 8 -1.62 -2.80 -1.33
N LEU A 9 -2.27 -2.46 -2.44
CA LEU A 9 -1.95 -3.01 -3.76
C LEU A 9 -1.02 -2.06 -4.48
N CYS A 10 -0.09 -2.60 -5.25
CA CYS A 10 0.78 -1.78 -6.10
C CYS A 10 -0.06 -1.08 -7.18
N PRO A 11 0.06 0.24 -7.37
CA PRO A 11 -0.71 0.96 -8.39
C PRO A 11 -0.32 0.57 -9.84
N ILE A 12 0.86 -0.02 -10.04
CA ILE A 12 1.37 -0.37 -11.37
C ILE A 12 0.92 -1.77 -11.79
N CYS A 13 0.98 -2.75 -10.89
CA CYS A 13 0.73 -4.17 -11.21
C CYS A 13 -0.41 -4.80 -10.43
N ASN A 14 -1.12 -4.03 -9.59
CA ASN A 14 -2.16 -4.49 -8.66
C ASN A 14 -1.73 -5.65 -7.74
N ASN A 15 -0.43 -5.91 -7.66
CA ASN A 15 0.08 -7.03 -6.88
C ASN A 15 0.05 -6.66 -5.40
N LYS A 16 -0.27 -7.66 -4.57
CA LYS A 16 -0.33 -7.50 -3.13
C LYS A 16 1.03 -7.10 -2.59
N THR A 17 1.10 -5.98 -1.87
CA THR A 17 2.34 -5.53 -1.24
C THR A 17 2.47 -6.14 0.15
N ARG A 18 3.64 -5.99 0.79
CA ARG A 18 3.86 -6.44 2.17
C ARG A 18 3.27 -5.48 3.21
N ILE A 19 2.63 -4.40 2.77
CA ILE A 19 2.14 -3.33 3.63
C ILE A 19 0.66 -3.59 3.93
N LYS A 20 0.35 -3.70 5.23
CA LYS A 20 -1.01 -3.70 5.75
C LYS A 20 -1.29 -2.33 6.34
N ILE A 21 -2.37 -1.71 5.90
CA ILE A 21 -2.89 -0.48 6.50
C ILE A 21 -4.15 -0.81 7.29
N ARG A 22 -4.36 -0.11 8.39
CA ARG A 22 -5.66 -0.08 9.05
C ARG A 22 -6.46 1.12 8.55
N LYS A 23 -7.78 1.09 8.72
CA LYS A 23 -8.66 2.21 8.33
C LYS A 23 -8.36 3.54 9.03
N ASP A 24 -7.71 3.51 10.18
CA ASP A 24 -7.30 4.68 10.95
C ASP A 24 -5.89 5.19 10.57
N THR A 25 -5.18 4.48 9.69
CA THR A 25 -3.83 4.84 9.25
C THR A 25 -3.88 5.61 7.94
N GLN A 26 -3.34 6.82 7.93
CA GLN A 26 -3.08 7.56 6.69
C GLN A 26 -1.61 7.44 6.29
N LEU A 27 -1.38 7.23 5.00
CA LEU A 27 -0.07 7.27 4.38
C LEU A 27 -0.06 8.45 3.40
N ILE A 28 0.87 9.39 3.59
CA ILE A 28 1.01 10.58 2.74
C ILE A 28 2.40 10.54 2.14
N HIS A 29 2.51 10.66 0.82
CA HIS A 29 3.76 10.53 0.06
C HIS A 29 4.60 9.31 0.48
N PHE A 30 3.94 8.18 0.74
CA PHE A 30 4.65 6.99 1.21
C PHE A 30 5.33 6.29 0.03
N PRO A 31 6.66 6.08 0.07
CA PRO A 31 7.36 5.35 -0.99
C PRO A 31 7.01 3.86 -0.94
N LEU A 32 6.19 3.43 -1.90
CA LEU A 32 5.83 2.03 -2.11
C LEU A 32 6.80 1.39 -3.10
N PHE A 33 7.70 0.54 -2.59
CA PHE A 33 8.53 -0.27 -3.47
C PHE A 33 7.80 -1.54 -3.93
N CYS A 34 7.74 -1.75 -5.24
CA CYS A 34 7.21 -2.99 -5.80
C CYS A 34 8.34 -3.88 -6.36
N PRO A 35 8.60 -5.07 -5.79
CA PRO A 35 9.66 -5.95 -6.28
C PRO A 35 9.39 -6.52 -7.68
N LYS A 36 8.12 -6.56 -8.14
CA LYS A 36 7.77 -6.97 -9.50
C LYS A 36 8.08 -5.88 -10.53
N CYS A 37 7.71 -4.63 -10.22
CA CYS A 37 7.95 -3.49 -11.10
C CYS A 37 9.38 -2.97 -11.00
N LYS A 38 10.11 -3.35 -9.93
CA LYS A 38 11.43 -2.82 -9.55
C LYS A 38 11.46 -1.29 -9.50
N ASN A 39 10.31 -0.70 -9.20
CA ASN A 39 10.14 0.74 -9.14
C ASN A 39 9.51 1.14 -7.81
N GLU A 40 9.85 2.35 -7.39
CA GLU A 40 9.22 3.06 -6.29
C GLU A 40 8.03 3.86 -6.82
N SER A 41 6.95 3.91 -6.07
CA SER A 41 5.80 4.75 -6.38
C SER A 41 5.32 5.43 -5.12
N LEU A 42 5.11 6.74 -5.18
CA LEU A 42 4.51 7.48 -4.08
C LEU A 42 3.02 7.14 -4.04
N VAL A 43 2.56 6.70 -2.89
CA VAL A 43 1.15 6.38 -2.66
C VAL A 43 0.60 7.21 -1.52
N ASP A 44 -0.62 7.72 -1.74
CA ASP A 44 -1.40 8.43 -0.75
C ASP A 44 -2.64 7.60 -0.40
N PHE A 45 -2.69 7.09 0.82
CA PHE A 45 -3.84 6.39 1.37
C PHE A 45 -4.46 7.23 2.47
N LYS A 46 -5.76 7.49 2.34
CA LYS A 46 -6.58 8.19 3.34
C LYS A 46 -7.53 7.24 4.07
#